data_AF-A0A2S9FMP9-F1
#
_entry.id   AF-A0A2S9FMP9-F1
#
_cell.length_a   1.000
_cell.length_b   1.000
_cell.length_c   1.000
_cell.angle_alpha   90.00
_cell.angle_beta   90.00
_cell.angle_gamma   90.00
#
_symmetry.space_group_name_H-M   'P 1'
#
loop_
_entity.id
_entity.type
_entity.pdbx_description
1 polymer ?
#
loop_
_entity_poly.entity_id
_entity_poly.type
_entity_poly.pdbx_seq_one_letter_code
_entity_poly.pdbx_strand_id
1 'polypeptide(L)'
;LLGELTDASGGLRDLHLKGSGRTPFARGGDGLAAVGPMLREYVISEAMHALGVPTTRSLAVVATGKTVYRETPLPGAVLARVASSHLRVGTFQYAASTGNSDLLRRLADHAIARHHPHAADAEHPYLALLESVSAA
;
A
#
# COMPACT_ATOMS: atom_id res chain seq x y z
N LEU A 1 -1.07 5.90 -6.28
CA LEU A 1 -1.85 6.32 -5.08
C LEU A 1 -2.77 7.42 -5.56
N LEU A 2 -4.09 7.30 -5.37
CA LEU A 2 -5.02 8.34 -5.79
C LEU A 2 -4.96 9.54 -4.82
N GLY A 3 -4.86 9.25 -3.53
CA GLY A 3 -4.69 10.25 -2.49
C GLY A 3 -4.86 9.65 -1.11
N GLU A 4 -4.97 10.53 -0.12
CA GLU A 4 -5.27 10.20 1.26
C GLU A 4 -6.64 10.76 1.63
N LEU A 5 -7.40 10.03 2.44
CA LEU A 5 -8.73 10.37 2.91
C LEU A 5 -8.75 10.30 4.43
N THR A 6 -9.48 11.22 5.06
CA THR A 6 -9.80 11.11 6.49
C THR A 6 -11.02 10.22 6.66
N ASP A 7 -10.90 9.14 7.43
CA ASP A 7 -12.01 8.25 7.75
C ASP A 7 -12.95 8.85 8.80
N ALA A 8 -14.08 8.19 9.06
CA ALA A 8 -15.08 8.66 10.02
C ALA A 8 -14.57 8.74 11.48
N SER A 9 -13.45 8.09 11.78
CA SER A 9 -12.78 8.17 13.09
C SER A 9 -11.68 9.23 13.14
N GLY A 10 -11.49 10.01 12.06
CA GLY A 10 -10.43 11.01 11.94
C GLY A 10 -9.08 10.45 11.51
N GLY A 11 -8.98 9.14 11.26
CA GLY A 11 -7.74 8.49 10.84
C GLY A 11 -7.44 8.72 9.35
N LEU A 12 -6.18 8.97 9.00
CA LEU A 12 -5.76 9.06 7.61
C LEU A 12 -5.66 7.67 6.97
N ARG A 13 -6.21 7.55 5.76
CA ARG A 13 -6.23 6.33 4.95
C ARG A 13 -5.79 6.62 3.53
N ASP A 14 -4.89 5.80 3.01
CA ASP A 14 -4.48 5.81 1.62
C ASP A 14 -5.57 5.19 0.75
N LEU A 15 -5.93 5.82 -0.37
CA LEU A 15 -6.74 5.22 -1.43
C LEU A 15 -5.86 4.88 -2.63
N HIS A 16 -5.69 3.58 -2.89
CA HIS A 16 -4.87 3.06 -3.98
C HIS A 16 -5.71 2.30 -5.01
N LEU A 17 -5.63 2.72 -6.27
CA LEU A 17 -6.26 2.01 -7.38
C LEU A 17 -5.30 0.98 -7.97
N LYS A 18 -5.52 -0.31 -7.69
CA LYS A 18 -4.73 -1.40 -8.25
C LYS A 18 -5.33 -1.82 -9.60
N GLY A 19 -4.50 -1.86 -10.64
CA GLY A 19 -4.94 -2.19 -12.01
C GLY A 19 -5.40 -0.97 -12.83
N SER A 20 -5.09 0.25 -12.37
CA SER A 20 -5.52 1.50 -13.05
C SER A 20 -4.74 1.84 -14.33
N GLY A 21 -3.78 1.00 -14.75
CA GLY A 21 -3.00 1.19 -15.96
C GLY A 21 -1.50 1.36 -15.73
N ARG A 22 -0.78 1.63 -16.82
CA ARG A 22 0.69 1.73 -16.83
C ARG A 22 1.18 2.92 -16.02
N THR A 23 2.33 2.74 -15.39
CA THR A 23 3.13 3.77 -14.74
C THR A 23 4.58 3.66 -15.22
N PRO A 24 5.46 4.64 -14.93
CA PRO A 24 6.90 4.52 -15.20
C PRO A 24 7.54 3.26 -14.59
N PHE A 25 6.92 2.67 -13.56
CA PHE A 25 7.39 1.47 -12.88
C PHE A 25 6.87 0.15 -13.49
N ALA A 26 6.12 0.19 -14.59
CA ALA A 26 5.42 -0.99 -15.13
C ALA A 26 6.35 -2.06 -15.76
N ARG A 27 7.62 -1.74 -16.04
CA ARG A 27 8.66 -2.69 -16.52
C ARG A 27 8.17 -3.61 -17.67
N GLY A 28 7.45 -3.05 -18.64
CA GLY A 28 6.91 -3.76 -19.80
C GLY A 28 5.48 -4.31 -19.63
N GLY A 29 4.94 -4.32 -18.41
CA GLY A 29 3.55 -4.70 -18.15
C GLY A 29 2.52 -3.65 -18.59
N ASP A 30 1.28 -4.09 -18.78
CA ASP A 30 0.13 -3.25 -19.13
C ASP A 30 -0.42 -2.44 -17.94
N GLY A 31 -0.05 -2.80 -16.71
CA GLY A 31 -0.54 -2.15 -15.49
C GLY A 31 -2.04 -2.35 -15.23
N LEU A 32 -2.69 -3.24 -15.98
CA LEU A 32 -4.11 -3.58 -15.84
C LEU A 32 -4.27 -4.82 -14.97
N ALA A 33 -5.47 -5.01 -14.41
CA ALA A 33 -5.80 -6.20 -13.63
C ALA A 33 -7.07 -6.87 -14.18
N ALA A 34 -7.14 -8.20 -14.07
CA ALA A 34 -8.33 -8.96 -14.38
C ALA A 34 -9.27 -9.04 -13.17
N VAL A 35 -10.57 -9.27 -13.41
CA VAL A 35 -11.61 -9.37 -12.36
C VAL A 35 -11.26 -10.41 -11.30
N GLY A 36 -10.86 -11.63 -11.71
CA GLY A 36 -10.62 -12.74 -10.79
C GLY A 36 -9.59 -12.41 -9.68
N PRO A 37 -8.37 -11.96 -10.01
CA PRO A 37 -7.40 -11.52 -9.01
C PRO A 37 -7.88 -10.38 -8.10
N MET A 38 -8.64 -9.42 -8.61
CA MET A 38 -9.15 -8.30 -7.80
C MET A 38 -10.22 -8.76 -6.81
N LEU A 39 -11.14 -9.63 -7.22
CA LEU A 39 -12.13 -10.24 -6.32
C LEU A 39 -11.47 -11.13 -5.27
N ARG A 40 -10.44 -11.88 -5.64
CA ARG A 40 -9.69 -12.70 -4.69
C ARG A 40 -9.02 -11.86 -3.61
N GLU A 41 -8.38 -10.75 -4.00
CA GLU A 41 -7.79 -9.82 -3.02
C GLU A 41 -8.85 -9.22 -2.11
N TYR A 42 -10.00 -8.80 -2.67
CA TYR A 42 -11.13 -8.30 -1.89
C TYR A 42 -11.59 -9.32 -0.84
N VAL A 43 -11.90 -10.55 -1.26
CA VAL A 43 -12.45 -11.57 -0.35
C VAL A 43 -11.45 -11.91 0.75
N ILE A 44 -10.17 -12.11 0.39
CA ILE A 44 -9.15 -12.47 1.38
C ILE A 44 -8.89 -11.32 2.35
N SER A 45 -8.79 -10.09 1.85
CA SER A 45 -8.50 -8.94 2.71
C SER A 45 -9.61 -8.68 3.72
N GLU A 46 -10.87 -8.76 3.28
CA GLU A 46 -12.01 -8.53 4.17
C GLU A 46 -12.22 -9.72 5.13
N ALA A 47 -11.96 -10.95 4.70
CA ALA A 47 -11.98 -12.10 5.60
C ALA A 47 -10.90 -12.00 6.69
N MET A 48 -9.67 -11.64 6.33
CA MET A 48 -8.59 -11.41 7.31
C MET A 48 -8.98 -10.33 8.32
N HIS A 49 -9.55 -9.23 7.85
CA HIS A 49 -10.01 -8.16 8.75
C HIS A 49 -11.12 -8.64 9.69
N ALA A 50 -12.10 -9.39 9.19
CA ALA A 50 -13.17 -9.97 10.00
C ALA A 50 -12.64 -10.96 11.05
N LEU A 51 -11.51 -11.62 10.77
CA LEU A 51 -10.80 -12.50 11.69
C LEU A 51 -9.88 -11.75 12.68
N GLY A 52 -9.83 -10.41 12.63
CA GLY A 52 -8.97 -9.60 13.47
C GLY A 52 -7.48 -9.63 13.06
N VAL A 53 -7.15 -10.16 11.88
CA VAL A 53 -5.79 -10.18 11.37
C VAL A 53 -5.48 -8.85 10.67
N PRO A 54 -4.40 -8.12 11.04
CA PRO A 54 -4.01 -6.90 10.37
C PRO A 54 -3.82 -7.10 8.87
N THR A 55 -4.47 -6.26 8.07
CA THR A 55 -4.45 -6.36 6.61
C THR A 55 -4.86 -5.03 5.97
N THR A 56 -4.51 -4.83 4.70
CA THR A 56 -5.14 -3.76 3.91
C THR A 56 -6.62 -4.06 3.71
N ARG A 57 -7.44 -3.04 3.49
CA ARG A 57 -8.88 -3.19 3.24
C ARG A 57 -9.20 -3.00 1.77
N SER A 58 -10.33 -3.55 1.35
CA SER A 58 -10.83 -3.42 -0.02
C SER A 58 -12.16 -2.69 -0.01
N LEU A 59 -12.20 -1.50 -0.62
CA LEU A 59 -13.41 -0.68 -0.68
C LEU A 59 -14.35 -1.14 -1.78
N ALA A 60 -13.81 -1.42 -2.97
CA ALA A 60 -14.60 -1.83 -4.13
C ALA A 60 -13.76 -2.51 -5.21
N VAL A 61 -14.38 -3.41 -5.97
CA VAL A 61 -13.87 -3.91 -7.26
C VAL A 61 -14.80 -3.43 -8.35
N VAL A 62 -14.26 -2.73 -9.34
CA VAL A 62 -15.04 -2.13 -10.44
C VAL A 62 -14.60 -2.75 -11.76
N ALA A 63 -15.55 -3.31 -12.51
CA ALA A 63 -15.30 -3.80 -13.86
C ALA A 63 -15.02 -2.62 -14.80
N THR A 64 -14.01 -2.75 -15.66
CA THR A 64 -13.61 -1.65 -16.56
C THR A 64 -14.25 -1.72 -17.93
N GLY A 65 -14.93 -2.83 -18.26
CA GLY A 65 -15.42 -3.13 -19.60
C GLY A 65 -14.32 -3.45 -20.63
N LYS A 66 -13.03 -3.43 -20.23
CA LYS A 66 -11.89 -3.71 -21.11
C LYS A 66 -11.47 -5.17 -21.02
N THR A 67 -10.93 -5.70 -22.11
CA THR A 67 -10.24 -6.99 -22.12
C THR A 67 -8.78 -6.82 -21.67
N VAL A 68 -8.33 -7.68 -20.77
CA VAL A 68 -6.95 -7.77 -20.29
C VAL A 68 -6.38 -9.11 -20.75
N TYR A 69 -5.20 -9.09 -21.38
CA TYR A 69 -4.59 -10.29 -21.94
C TYR A 69 -3.60 -10.91 -20.94
N ARG A 70 -3.82 -12.18 -20.60
CA ARG A 70 -2.88 -13.03 -19.86
C ARG A 70 -2.63 -14.27 -20.70
N GLU A 71 -2.62 -15.46 -20.11
CA GLU A 71 -2.65 -16.72 -20.85
C GLU A 71 -3.90 -16.81 -21.73
N THR A 72 -4.99 -16.19 -21.30
CA THR A 72 -6.24 -16.00 -22.05
C THR A 72 -6.75 -14.56 -21.96
N PRO A 73 -7.66 -14.13 -22.85
CA PRO A 73 -8.37 -12.86 -22.70
C PRO A 73 -9.31 -12.90 -21.49
N LEU A 74 -9.18 -11.94 -20.58
CA LEU A 74 -9.95 -11.87 -19.34
C LEU A 74 -10.65 -10.51 -19.19
N PRO A 75 -11.80 -10.44 -18.49
CA PRO A 75 -12.43 -9.16 -18.18
C PRO A 75 -11.56 -8.36 -17.19
N GLY A 76 -11.38 -7.07 -17.49
CA GLY A 76 -10.58 -6.15 -16.69
C GLY A 76 -11.33 -5.57 -15.49
N ALA A 77 -10.59 -5.26 -14.44
CA ALA A 77 -11.08 -4.62 -13.22
C ALA A 77 -10.04 -3.70 -12.58
N VAL A 78 -10.53 -2.80 -11.72
CA VAL A 78 -9.72 -2.02 -10.80
C VAL A 78 -10.19 -2.32 -9.38
N LEU A 79 -9.23 -2.50 -8.47
CA LEU A 79 -9.49 -2.59 -7.02
C LEU A 79 -9.18 -1.25 -6.37
N ALA A 80 -10.14 -0.70 -5.63
CA ALA A 80 -9.94 0.40 -4.71
C ALA A 80 -9.48 -0.16 -3.35
N ARG A 81 -8.17 -0.18 -3.12
CA ARG A 81 -7.56 -0.66 -1.87
C ARG A 81 -7.35 0.51 -0.90
N VAL A 82 -7.67 0.27 0.36
CA VAL A 82 -7.55 1.23 1.46
C VAL A 82 -6.58 0.70 2.51
N ALA A 83 -5.69 1.54 3.03
CA ALA A 83 -4.74 1.16 4.09
C ALA A 83 -4.37 2.37 4.95
N SER A 84 -3.80 2.16 6.14
CA SER A 84 -3.16 3.27 6.88
C SER A 84 -1.94 3.83 6.14
N SER A 85 -1.27 3.00 5.32
CA SER A 85 -0.13 3.38 4.51
C SER A 85 0.21 2.31 3.46
N HIS A 86 0.87 2.73 2.38
CA HIS A 86 1.51 1.85 1.39
C HIS A 86 3.04 1.81 1.48
N LEU A 87 3.62 2.31 2.58
CA LEU A 87 5.03 2.08 2.90
C LEU A 87 5.32 0.59 2.99
N ARG A 88 6.54 0.22 2.57
CA ARG A 88 7.06 -1.15 2.60
C ARG A 88 8.53 -1.09 3.00
N VAL A 89 9.08 -2.20 3.48
CA VAL A 89 10.55 -2.35 3.65
C VAL A 89 11.28 -1.97 2.35
N GLY A 90 10.75 -2.39 1.20
CA GLY A 90 11.29 -2.04 -0.12
C GLY A 90 11.33 -0.54 -0.44
N THR A 91 10.47 0.28 0.18
CA THR A 91 10.51 1.75 0.02
C THR A 91 11.79 2.33 0.62
N PHE A 92 12.17 1.84 1.81
CA PHE A 92 13.40 2.24 2.49
C PHE A 92 14.64 1.67 1.81
N GLN A 93 14.58 0.41 1.35
CA GLN A 93 15.66 -0.19 0.57
C GLN A 93 15.91 0.58 -0.73
N TYR A 94 14.84 1.00 -1.43
CA TYR A 94 14.97 1.85 -2.61
C TYR A 94 15.67 3.16 -2.27
N ALA A 95 15.21 3.89 -1.24
CA ALA A 95 15.86 5.12 -0.81
C ALA A 95 17.34 4.92 -0.45
N ALA A 96 17.67 3.89 0.32
CA ALA A 96 19.06 3.55 0.67
C ALA A 96 19.91 3.25 -0.57
N SER A 97 19.36 2.53 -1.55
CA SER A 97 20.07 2.19 -2.80
C SER A 97 20.46 3.39 -3.66
N THR A 98 19.79 4.53 -3.48
CA THR A 98 20.15 5.78 -4.19
C THR A 98 21.37 6.48 -3.60
N GLY A 99 21.87 6.05 -2.43
CA GLY A 99 22.92 6.75 -1.67
C GLY A 99 22.46 8.07 -1.02
N ASN A 100 21.18 8.44 -1.18
CA ASN A 100 20.62 9.66 -0.62
C ASN A 100 20.13 9.43 0.82
N SER A 101 20.98 9.75 1.79
CA SER A 101 20.67 9.61 3.22
C SER A 101 19.57 10.59 3.70
N ASP A 102 19.43 11.76 3.08
CA ASP A 102 18.35 12.71 3.39
C ASP A 102 16.98 12.13 3.01
N LEU A 103 16.87 11.51 1.82
CA LEU A 103 15.65 10.84 1.39
C LEU A 103 15.27 9.71 2.37
N LEU A 104 16.23 8.90 2.77
CA LEU A 104 16.00 7.82 3.74
C LEU A 104 15.52 8.38 5.08
N ARG A 105 16.15 9.46 5.57
CA ARG A 105 15.76 10.12 6.82
C ARG A 105 14.34 10.65 6.75
N ARG A 106 13.99 11.40 5.70
CA ARG A 106 12.64 11.96 5.51
C ARG A 106 11.56 10.87 5.42
N LEU A 107 11.87 9.72 4.82
CA LEU A 107 10.96 8.57 4.82
C LEU A 107 10.77 7.97 6.21
N ALA A 108 11.84 7.87 7.00
CA ALA A 108 11.78 7.39 8.37
C ALA A 108 11.00 8.36 9.27
N ASP A 109 11.25 9.66 9.15
CA ASP A 109 10.52 10.71 9.86
C ASP A 109 9.02 10.66 9.53
N HIS A 110 8.67 10.48 8.25
CA HIS A 110 7.28 10.31 7.82
C HIS A 110 6.63 9.05 8.42
N ALA A 111 7.36 7.94 8.48
CA ALA A 111 6.86 6.70 9.08
C ALA A 111 6.64 6.84 10.60
N ILE A 112 7.56 7.50 11.31
CA ILE A 112 7.43 7.84 12.74
C ILE A 112 6.18 8.69 12.94
N ALA A 113 6.10 9.84 12.25
CA ALA A 113 4.99 10.78 12.44
C ALA A 113 3.62 10.14 12.16
N ARG A 114 3.53 9.23 11.18
CA ARG A 114 2.25 8.63 10.76
C ARG A 114 1.86 7.39 11.56
N HIS A 115 2.82 6.52 11.94
CA HIS A 115 2.52 5.19 12.48
C HIS A 115 3.07 4.93 13.88
N HIS A 116 4.17 5.59 14.24
CA HIS A 116 4.87 5.35 15.50
C HIS A 116 5.28 6.67 16.17
N PRO A 117 4.32 7.56 16.49
CA PRO A 117 4.64 8.89 17.01
C PRO A 117 5.47 8.84 18.29
N HIS A 118 5.27 7.82 19.14
CA HIS A 118 6.06 7.60 20.36
C HIS A 118 7.55 7.38 20.10
N ALA A 119 7.96 6.92 18.91
CA ALA A 119 9.36 6.76 18.58
C ALA A 119 10.09 8.12 18.45
N ALA A 120 9.37 9.21 18.17
CA ALA A 120 9.97 10.54 18.08
C ALA A 120 10.55 11.04 19.41
N ASP A 121 9.99 10.57 20.53
CA ASP A 121 10.38 10.98 21.89
C ASP A 121 11.53 10.14 22.46
N ALA A 122 11.97 9.10 21.74
CA ALA A 122 13.06 8.23 22.18
C ALA A 122 14.44 8.88 21.98
N GLU A 123 15.43 8.47 22.78
CA GLU A 123 16.82 8.89 22.61
C GLU A 123 17.37 8.54 21.21
N HIS A 124 16.91 7.42 20.64
CA HIS A 124 17.29 6.96 19.31
C HIS A 124 16.03 6.69 18.45
N PRO A 125 15.42 7.72 17.83
CA PRO A 125 14.11 7.60 17.18
C PRO A 125 14.03 6.54 16.07
N TYR A 126 15.07 6.45 15.24
CA TYR A 126 15.10 5.49 14.13
C TYR A 126 15.32 4.04 14.59
N LEU A 127 16.01 3.85 15.71
CA LEU A 127 16.14 2.53 16.35
C LEU A 127 14.79 2.13 16.97
N ALA A 128 14.14 3.04 17.69
CA ALA A 128 12.81 2.82 18.25
C ALA A 128 11.75 2.52 17.18
N LEU A 129 11.83 3.16 16.01
CA LEU A 129 11.01 2.80 14.84
C LEU A 129 11.27 1.35 14.40
N LEU A 130 12.53 0.95 14.24
CA LEU A 130 12.90 -0.40 13.81
C LEU A 130 12.42 -1.46 14.80
N GLU A 131 12.57 -1.21 16.10
CA GLU A 131 12.09 -2.08 17.16
C GLU A 131 10.56 -2.21 17.13
N SER A 132 9.84 -1.09 16.97
CA SER A 132 8.38 -1.07 16.87
C SER A 132 7.86 -1.87 15.69
N VAL A 133 8.53 -1.78 14.54
CA VAL A 133 8.17 -2.56 13.33
C VAL A 133 8.49 -4.05 13.49
N SER A 134 9.53 -4.39 14.24
CA SER A 134 9.96 -5.79 14.44
C SER A 134 9.14 -6.53 15.50
N ALA A 135 8.51 -5.81 16.42
CA ALA A 135 7.69 -6.38 17.50
C ALA A 135 6.23 -6.64 17.10
N ALA A 136 5.78 -6.10 15.96
CA ALA A 136 4.42 -6.22 15.43
C ALA A 136 4.23 -7.49 14.60
#